data_AF-A0A8S1J7D2-F1
#
_entry.id   AF-A0A8S1J7D2-F1
#
_cell.length_a   1.000
_cell.length_b   1.000
_cell.length_c   1.000
_cell.angle_alpha   90.00
_cell.angle_beta   90.00
_cell.angle_gamma   90.00
#
_symmetry.space_group_name_H-M   'P 1'
#
loop_
_entity.id
_entity.type
_entity.pdbx_description
1 polymer ?
#
loop_
_entity_poly.entity_id
_entity_poly.type
_entity_poly.pdbx_seq_one_letter_code
_entity_poly.pdbx_strand_id
1 'polypeptide(L)'
;EAASQHPDLFVGLTLAGLSAESRKRRLSMWGWTYYTLQRPFQTVINNPQRALWIVVLTAGLLAMFYWRSSMYLTGPKCELMGWTLPLAKGCGQMVKLTTTLILLPVSRTTMTWLRETPLRRIVPFDDAMQFHILLGTLGFVFAWVHTIAHINDIYRWGDPRSSELYHAAFPKVQKQPSYFELCTSLVAVTGTIQLVTYSLVFVTASNWPRRAPWMVNTSLGKHLNNFTLIWRVHLLTVVYLASLLFHPMPHIPDEQNEWGHSDVWVWVGEYHL
;
A
#
# COMPACT_ATOMS: atom_id res chain seq x y z
N GLU A 1 -0.30 -34.44 8.08
CA GLU A 1 -0.37 -33.14 7.40
C GLU A 1 1.04 -32.59 7.24
N ALA A 2 1.49 -32.39 6.00
CA ALA A 2 2.81 -31.85 5.71
C ALA A 2 2.84 -30.36 6.06
N ALA A 3 3.58 -30.00 7.11
CA ALA A 3 3.90 -28.61 7.41
C ALA A 3 4.65 -28.01 6.23
N SER A 4 4.16 -26.89 5.69
CA SER A 4 4.82 -26.13 4.64
C SER A 4 6.25 -25.79 5.07
N GLN A 5 7.25 -26.38 4.41
CA GLN A 5 8.68 -26.25 4.74
C GLN A 5 9.30 -24.88 4.39
N HIS A 6 8.49 -23.88 4.06
CA HIS A 6 8.98 -22.53 3.76
C HIS A 6 8.67 -21.59 4.92
N PRO A 7 9.69 -21.07 5.63
CA PRO A 7 9.45 -20.06 6.65
C PRO A 7 8.82 -18.83 6.01
N ASP A 8 7.66 -18.41 6.54
CA ASP A 8 6.96 -17.18 6.15
C ASP A 8 7.92 -15.98 6.23
N LEU A 9 8.27 -15.43 5.07
CA LEU A 9 9.20 -14.31 4.90
C LEU A 9 8.78 -13.05 5.70
N PHE A 10 7.49 -12.97 6.06
CA PHE A 10 6.87 -11.84 6.76
C PHE A 10 6.59 -12.09 8.23
N VAL A 11 7.01 -13.23 8.81
CA VAL A 11 6.97 -13.36 10.28
C VAL A 11 7.71 -12.17 10.88
N GLY A 12 8.96 -11.89 10.49
CA GLY A 12 9.73 -10.77 11.05
C GLY A 12 9.27 -9.34 10.70
N LEU A 13 8.39 -9.15 9.70
CA LEU A 13 7.93 -7.83 9.25
C LEU A 13 6.51 -7.47 9.73
N THR A 14 5.81 -8.41 10.35
CA THR A 14 4.55 -8.14 11.04
C THR A 14 4.83 -7.71 12.48
N LEU A 15 4.04 -6.78 13.04
CA LEU A 15 4.04 -6.46 14.49
C LEU A 15 4.00 -7.74 15.37
N ALA A 16 3.39 -8.80 14.83
CA ALA A 16 3.28 -10.10 15.48
C ALA A 16 4.49 -11.04 15.31
N GLY A 17 5.41 -10.90 14.36
CA GLY A 17 6.65 -11.71 14.41
C GLY A 17 7.87 -10.97 14.95
N LEU A 18 7.70 -9.69 15.31
CA LEU A 18 8.42 -9.14 16.46
C LEU A 18 7.96 -9.79 17.78
N SER A 19 6.73 -10.33 17.87
CA SER A 19 6.20 -10.97 19.08
C SER A 19 6.20 -12.52 19.08
N ALA A 20 6.23 -13.18 17.91
CA ALA A 20 5.98 -14.63 17.78
C ALA A 20 7.21 -15.54 17.90
N GLU A 21 8.41 -14.99 18.10
CA GLU A 21 9.60 -15.80 18.39
C GLU A 21 10.13 -15.57 19.82
N SER A 22 9.22 -15.54 20.80
CA SER A 22 9.57 -15.58 22.22
C SER A 22 9.87 -17.01 22.72
N ARG A 23 10.54 -17.85 21.92
CA ARG A 23 11.29 -18.98 22.48
C ARG A 23 12.54 -18.37 23.11
N LYS A 24 12.39 -17.92 24.36
CA LYS A 24 13.41 -17.25 25.18
C LYS A 24 14.74 -18.03 25.18
N ARG A 25 15.61 -17.79 24.20
CA ARG A 25 17.05 -17.68 24.45
C ARG A 25 17.27 -16.20 24.77
N ARG A 26 17.82 -15.90 25.95
CA ARG A 26 18.41 -14.59 26.25
C ARG A 26 19.60 -14.41 25.28
N LEU A 27 19.32 -14.04 24.04
CA LEU A 27 20.35 -13.54 23.15
C LEU A 27 20.75 -12.17 23.72
N SER A 28 22.05 -11.97 23.90
CA SER A 28 22.59 -10.65 24.25
C SER A 28 22.19 -9.64 23.17
N MET A 29 22.29 -8.34 23.46
CA MET A 29 22.02 -7.28 22.46
C MET A 29 22.79 -7.54 21.14
N TRP A 30 24.01 -8.08 21.24
CA TRP A 30 24.86 -8.54 20.15
C TRP A 30 24.34 -9.80 19.45
N GLY A 31 23.81 -10.78 20.19
CA GLY A 31 23.15 -11.94 19.61
C GLY A 31 21.86 -11.58 18.86
N TRP A 32 21.12 -10.56 19.34
CA TRP A 32 19.90 -10.07 18.70
C TRP A 32 20.22 -9.29 17.42
N THR A 33 21.21 -8.39 17.45
CA THR A 33 21.69 -7.70 16.24
C THR A 33 22.28 -8.67 15.21
N TYR A 34 23.10 -9.63 15.65
CA TYR A 34 23.64 -10.68 14.78
C TYR A 34 22.53 -11.49 14.11
N TYR A 35 21.51 -11.93 14.87
CA TYR A 35 20.40 -12.70 14.34
C TYR A 35 19.50 -11.89 13.38
N THR A 36 19.23 -10.63 13.71
CA THR A 36 18.42 -9.70 12.90
C THR A 36 19.09 -9.36 11.57
N LEU A 37 20.43 -9.29 11.53
CA LEU A 37 21.18 -9.05 10.30
C LEU A 37 21.46 -10.33 9.50
N GLN A 38 21.73 -11.46 10.17
CA GLN A 38 22.09 -12.71 9.50
C GLN A 38 20.90 -13.38 8.81
N ARG A 39 19.69 -13.31 9.38
CA ARG A 39 18.48 -13.91 8.76
C ARG A 39 18.15 -13.37 7.36
N PRO A 40 18.06 -12.05 7.12
CA PRO A 40 17.83 -11.54 5.77
C PRO A 40 19.00 -11.88 4.85
N PHE A 41 20.24 -11.80 5.33
CA PHE A 41 21.42 -12.17 4.55
C PHE A 41 21.40 -13.65 4.09
N GLN A 42 21.07 -14.57 4.98
CA GLN A 42 20.91 -15.99 4.66
C GLN A 42 19.71 -16.23 3.72
N THR A 43 18.63 -15.47 3.87
CA THR A 43 17.48 -15.55 2.96
C THR A 43 17.86 -15.11 1.55
N VAL A 44 18.68 -14.06 1.43
CA VAL A 44 19.19 -13.55 0.15
C VAL A 44 20.09 -14.57 -0.52
N ILE A 45 21.05 -15.14 0.20
CA ILE A 45 21.99 -16.14 -0.34
C ILE A 45 21.25 -17.42 -0.76
N ASN A 46 20.35 -17.90 0.07
CA ASN A 46 19.68 -19.18 -0.17
C ASN A 46 18.53 -19.07 -1.20
N ASN A 47 18.08 -17.85 -1.54
CA ASN A 47 16.99 -17.63 -2.49
C ASN A 47 17.26 -16.39 -3.37
N PRO A 48 18.26 -16.44 -4.27
CA PRO A 48 18.67 -15.29 -5.06
C PRO A 48 17.56 -14.74 -5.97
N GLN A 49 16.69 -15.61 -6.51
CA GLN A 49 15.51 -15.18 -7.28
C GLN A 49 14.55 -14.35 -6.41
N ARG A 50 14.21 -14.81 -5.21
CA ARG A 50 13.33 -14.07 -4.28
C ARG A 50 13.93 -12.73 -3.90
N ALA A 51 15.22 -12.72 -3.59
CA ALA A 51 15.95 -11.51 -3.24
C ALA A 51 15.93 -10.49 -4.39
N LEU A 52 16.20 -10.94 -5.61
CA LEU A 52 16.15 -10.11 -6.81
C LEU A 52 14.79 -9.43 -6.95
N TRP A 53 13.69 -10.15 -6.82
CA TRP A 53 12.35 -9.57 -6.98
C TRP A 53 11.95 -8.63 -5.85
N ILE A 54 12.37 -8.88 -4.61
CA ILE A 54 12.17 -7.94 -3.51
C ILE A 54 12.92 -6.63 -3.79
N VAL A 55 14.17 -6.72 -4.28
CA VAL A 55 14.98 -5.55 -4.67
C VAL A 55 14.33 -4.81 -5.84
N VAL A 56 13.90 -5.52 -6.89
CA VAL A 56 13.24 -4.92 -8.05
C VAL A 56 11.94 -4.23 -7.66
N LEU A 57 11.09 -4.88 -6.85
CA LEU A 57 9.85 -4.28 -6.35
C LEU A 57 10.15 -3.03 -5.52
N THR A 58 11.13 -3.10 -4.62
CA THR A 58 11.51 -1.98 -3.76
C THR A 58 12.08 -0.83 -4.56
N ALA A 59 12.96 -1.11 -5.53
CA ALA A 59 13.50 -0.10 -6.44
C ALA A 59 12.39 0.56 -7.28
N GLY A 60 11.44 -0.23 -7.81
CA GLY A 60 10.29 0.29 -8.54
C GLY A 60 9.40 1.18 -7.68
N LEU A 61 9.09 0.75 -6.45
CA LEU A 61 8.32 1.54 -5.49
C LEU A 61 9.02 2.85 -5.11
N LEU A 62 10.34 2.81 -4.84
CA LEU A 62 11.13 4.00 -4.51
C LEU A 62 11.27 4.94 -5.71
N ALA A 63 11.44 4.40 -6.92
CA ALA A 63 11.51 5.20 -8.14
C ALA A 63 10.19 5.93 -8.40
N MET A 64 9.05 5.25 -8.27
CA MET A 64 7.72 5.87 -8.41
C MET A 64 7.45 6.89 -7.32
N PHE A 65 7.80 6.58 -6.07
CA PHE A 65 7.70 7.52 -4.95
C PHE A 65 8.53 8.77 -5.23
N TYR A 66 9.80 8.61 -5.58
CA TYR A 66 10.73 9.71 -5.83
C TYR A 66 10.28 10.56 -7.01
N TRP A 67 9.96 9.92 -8.15
CA TRP A 67 9.50 10.62 -9.34
C TRP A 67 8.31 11.52 -9.00
N ARG A 68 7.28 10.98 -8.36
CA ARG A 68 6.08 11.76 -8.09
C ARG A 68 6.26 12.76 -6.96
N SER A 69 6.95 12.42 -5.88
CA SER A 69 7.20 13.35 -4.78
C SER A 69 8.06 14.53 -5.24
N SER A 70 9.05 14.31 -6.11
CA SER A 70 9.97 15.35 -6.59
C SER A 70 9.28 16.51 -7.31
N MET A 71 8.16 16.25 -7.98
CA MET A 71 7.34 17.27 -8.65
C MET A 71 6.65 18.23 -7.66
N TYR A 72 6.52 17.85 -6.39
CA TYR A 72 5.82 18.59 -5.36
C TYR A 72 6.74 19.01 -4.20
N LEU A 73 8.06 18.90 -4.37
CA LEU A 73 9.04 19.35 -3.35
C LEU A 73 9.18 20.88 -3.30
N THR A 74 8.74 21.58 -4.34
CA THR A 74 8.88 23.04 -4.46
C THR A 74 7.59 23.66 -5.01
N GLY A 75 7.47 24.98 -4.85
CA GLY A 75 6.37 25.77 -5.41
C GLY A 75 5.20 25.99 -4.44
N PRO A 76 4.22 26.82 -4.86
CA PRO A 76 3.21 27.37 -3.96
C PRO A 76 2.33 26.32 -3.27
N LYS A 77 2.04 25.20 -3.93
CA LYS A 77 1.29 24.08 -3.34
C LYS A 77 2.05 23.42 -2.19
N CYS A 78 3.37 23.28 -2.32
CA CYS A 78 4.24 22.78 -1.25
C CYS A 78 4.36 23.80 -0.11
N GLU A 79 4.31 25.10 -0.37
CA GLU A 79 4.30 26.12 0.69
C GLU A 79 3.00 26.07 1.50
N LEU A 80 1.86 25.91 0.83
CA LEU A 80 0.54 25.77 1.44
C LEU A 80 0.45 24.52 2.33
N MET A 81 0.69 23.33 1.76
CA MET A 81 0.47 22.03 2.42
C MET A 81 1.72 21.49 3.13
N GLY A 82 2.91 21.94 2.76
CA GLY A 82 4.19 21.49 3.32
C GLY A 82 4.65 20.14 2.79
N TRP A 83 5.51 19.50 3.58
CA TRP A 83 6.16 18.22 3.27
C TRP A 83 5.20 17.03 3.17
N THR A 84 3.96 17.16 3.65
CA THR A 84 2.94 16.09 3.56
C THR A 84 2.40 15.94 2.15
N LEU A 85 2.40 17.00 1.34
CA LEU A 85 1.98 16.93 -0.07
C LEU A 85 2.87 15.98 -0.91
N PRO A 86 4.20 16.17 -1.00
CA PRO A 86 5.05 15.25 -1.74
C PRO A 86 5.03 13.83 -1.17
N LEU A 87 4.87 13.68 0.15
CA LEU A 87 4.67 12.37 0.79
C LEU A 87 3.36 11.70 0.32
N ALA A 88 2.24 12.43 0.35
CA ALA A 88 0.94 11.92 -0.07
C ALA A 88 0.95 11.51 -1.55
N LYS A 89 1.52 12.35 -2.42
CA LYS A 89 1.63 12.08 -3.87
C LYS A 89 2.55 10.90 -4.16
N GLY A 90 3.67 10.79 -3.45
CA GLY A 90 4.59 9.65 -3.57
C GLY A 90 3.95 8.33 -3.10
N CYS A 91 3.37 8.31 -1.90
CA CYS A 91 2.68 7.13 -1.38
C CYS A 91 1.47 6.74 -2.25
N GLY A 92 0.76 7.71 -2.81
CA GLY A 92 -0.32 7.45 -3.77
C GLY A 92 0.15 6.65 -4.99
N GLN A 93 1.34 6.95 -5.53
CA GLN A 93 1.90 6.16 -6.65
C GLN A 93 2.34 4.76 -6.23
N MET A 94 2.90 4.61 -5.02
CA MET A 94 3.23 3.30 -4.48
C MET A 94 1.97 2.43 -4.30
N VAL A 95 0.87 3.01 -3.79
CA VAL A 95 -0.43 2.34 -3.69
C VAL A 95 -0.89 1.89 -5.07
N LYS A 96 -0.89 2.77 -6.09
CA LYS A 96 -1.25 2.41 -7.47
C LYS A 96 -0.43 1.22 -7.98
N LEU A 97 0.89 1.26 -7.83
CA LEU A 97 1.76 0.15 -8.27
C LEU A 97 1.41 -1.15 -7.55
N THR A 98 1.26 -1.12 -6.22
CA THR A 98 0.91 -2.34 -5.46
C THR A 98 -0.46 -2.88 -5.83
N THR A 99 -1.45 -2.01 -6.02
CA THR A 99 -2.82 -2.38 -6.40
C THR A 99 -2.89 -2.94 -7.82
N THR A 100 -2.15 -2.37 -8.78
CA THR A 100 -2.07 -2.92 -10.13
C THR A 100 -1.47 -4.32 -10.14
N LEU A 101 -0.41 -4.54 -9.35
CA LEU A 101 0.27 -5.82 -9.30
C LEU A 101 -0.47 -6.88 -8.47
N ILE A 102 -1.38 -6.52 -7.57
CA ILE A 102 -1.94 -7.45 -6.56
C ILE A 102 -2.79 -8.59 -7.14
N LEU A 103 -3.39 -8.39 -8.31
CA LEU A 103 -4.26 -9.38 -8.98
C LEU A 103 -3.46 -10.40 -9.80
N LEU A 104 -2.28 -10.01 -10.27
CA LEU A 104 -1.42 -10.88 -11.08
C LEU A 104 -1.15 -12.24 -10.40
N PRO A 105 -0.73 -12.31 -9.13
CA PRO A 105 -0.28 -13.57 -8.52
C PRO A 105 -1.44 -14.50 -8.14
N VAL A 106 -2.67 -13.97 -8.11
CA VAL A 106 -3.88 -14.74 -7.85
C VAL A 106 -4.61 -15.15 -9.13
N SER A 107 -4.17 -14.65 -10.30
CA SER A 107 -4.64 -15.11 -11.61
C SER A 107 -4.01 -16.47 -11.95
N ARG A 108 -4.68 -17.56 -11.55
CA ARG A 108 -4.16 -18.93 -11.68
C ARG A 108 -3.77 -19.30 -13.11
N THR A 109 -4.58 -18.92 -14.11
CA THR A 109 -4.31 -19.21 -15.52
C THR A 109 -3.06 -18.47 -16.00
N THR A 110 -2.95 -17.17 -15.71
CA THR A 110 -1.77 -16.36 -16.07
C THR A 110 -0.51 -16.89 -15.39
N MET A 111 -0.59 -17.27 -14.12
CA MET A 111 0.57 -17.79 -13.38
C MET A 111 1.01 -19.17 -13.88
N THR A 112 0.09 -20.05 -14.24
CA THR A 112 0.42 -21.34 -14.86
C THR A 112 1.12 -21.12 -16.20
N TRP A 113 0.57 -20.26 -17.06
CA TRP A 113 1.19 -19.93 -18.35
C TRP A 113 2.60 -19.35 -18.18
N LEU A 114 2.79 -18.40 -17.24
CA LEU A 114 4.10 -17.80 -16.97
C LEU A 114 5.15 -18.82 -16.49
N ARG A 115 4.75 -19.85 -15.73
CA ARG A 115 5.65 -20.92 -15.28
C ARG A 115 6.22 -21.75 -16.43
N GLU A 116 5.54 -21.81 -17.56
CA GLU A 116 5.99 -22.56 -18.76
C GLU A 116 6.98 -21.73 -19.61
N THR A 117 7.09 -20.43 -19.35
CA THR A 117 8.02 -19.55 -20.07
C THR A 117 9.45 -19.59 -19.49
N PRO A 118 10.48 -19.16 -20.26
CA PRO A 118 11.83 -19.01 -19.73
C PRO A 118 11.95 -18.05 -18.54
N LEU A 119 10.95 -17.17 -18.33
CA LEU A 119 10.92 -16.23 -17.20
C LEU A 119 10.92 -16.94 -15.85
N ARG A 120 10.49 -18.21 -15.76
CA ARG A 120 10.54 -18.99 -14.50
C ARG A 120 11.95 -19.09 -13.91
N ARG A 121 13.00 -18.96 -14.72
CA ARG A 121 14.39 -18.96 -14.25
C ARG A 121 14.78 -17.70 -13.48
N ILE A 122 14.02 -16.63 -13.66
CA ILE A 122 14.29 -15.32 -13.06
C ILE A 122 13.20 -15.00 -12.02
N VAL A 123 11.93 -15.34 -12.31
CA VAL A 123 10.77 -15.02 -11.47
C VAL A 123 10.32 -16.22 -10.64
N PRO A 124 10.21 -16.08 -9.30
CA PRO A 124 9.73 -17.14 -8.42
C PRO A 124 8.19 -17.25 -8.49
N PHE A 125 7.66 -17.67 -9.65
CA PHE A 125 6.21 -17.85 -9.84
C PHE A 125 5.57 -18.87 -8.88
N ASP A 126 6.37 -19.74 -8.28
CA ASP A 126 5.91 -20.71 -7.27
C ASP A 126 5.53 -20.03 -5.94
N ASP A 127 5.99 -18.80 -5.70
CA ASP A 127 5.67 -17.99 -4.52
C ASP A 127 4.59 -16.93 -4.78
N ALA A 128 3.79 -17.09 -5.83
CA ALA A 128 2.79 -16.10 -6.23
C ALA A 128 1.87 -15.67 -5.08
N MET A 129 1.40 -16.59 -4.24
CA MET A 129 0.58 -16.25 -3.07
C MET A 129 1.32 -15.40 -2.04
N GLN A 130 2.59 -15.71 -1.76
CA GLN A 130 3.40 -14.92 -0.83
C GLN A 130 3.67 -13.51 -1.41
N PHE A 131 3.79 -13.40 -2.73
CA PHE A 131 3.91 -12.11 -3.41
C PHE A 131 2.60 -11.30 -3.34
N HIS A 132 1.43 -11.94 -3.47
CA HIS A 132 0.13 -11.28 -3.23
C HIS A 132 0.04 -10.72 -1.80
N ILE A 133 0.45 -11.50 -0.78
CA ILE A 133 0.47 -11.05 0.62
C ILE A 133 1.44 -9.88 0.82
N LEU A 134 2.62 -9.92 0.20
CA LEU A 134 3.60 -8.83 0.22
C LEU A 134 3.00 -7.54 -0.34
N LEU A 135 2.45 -7.60 -1.56
CA LEU A 135 1.82 -6.46 -2.21
C LEU A 135 0.66 -5.91 -1.39
N GLY A 136 -0.19 -6.78 -0.86
CA GLY A 136 -1.30 -6.41 0.02
C GLY A 136 -0.84 -5.72 1.31
N THR A 137 0.29 -6.15 1.88
CA THR A 137 0.87 -5.54 3.10
C THR A 137 1.49 -4.18 2.81
N LEU A 138 2.30 -4.08 1.75
CA LEU A 138 2.92 -2.82 1.34
C LEU A 138 1.86 -1.79 0.95
N GLY A 139 0.89 -2.18 0.12
CA GLY A 139 -0.22 -1.31 -0.29
C GLY A 139 -1.03 -0.80 0.90
N PHE A 140 -1.27 -1.65 1.91
CA PHE A 140 -1.97 -1.25 3.13
C PHE A 140 -1.20 -0.18 3.91
N VAL A 141 0.11 -0.36 4.11
CA VAL A 141 0.95 0.62 4.80
C VAL A 141 0.98 1.94 4.03
N PHE A 142 1.21 1.90 2.71
CA PHE A 142 1.26 3.12 1.90
C PHE A 142 -0.08 3.84 1.83
N ALA A 143 -1.20 3.10 1.82
CA ALA A 143 -2.54 3.70 1.87
C ALA A 143 -2.78 4.48 3.17
N TRP A 144 -2.38 3.94 4.32
CA TRP A 144 -2.48 4.65 5.60
C TRP A 144 -1.59 5.89 5.65
N VAL A 145 -0.32 5.77 5.21
CA VAL A 145 0.58 6.93 5.17
C VAL A 145 0.05 8.01 4.24
N HIS A 146 -0.46 7.63 3.06
CA HIS A 146 -1.10 8.52 2.10
C HIS A 146 -2.32 9.24 2.71
N THR A 147 -3.22 8.53 3.38
CA THR A 147 -4.39 9.15 4.03
C THR A 147 -3.97 10.10 5.15
N ILE A 148 -3.04 9.70 6.02
CA ILE A 148 -2.59 10.56 7.13
C ILE A 148 -1.96 11.84 6.60
N ALA A 149 -1.16 11.75 5.53
CA ALA A 149 -0.60 12.91 4.87
C ALA A 149 -1.70 13.84 4.31
N HIS A 150 -2.71 13.29 3.64
CA HIS A 150 -3.84 14.07 3.14
C HIS A 150 -4.73 14.68 4.24
N ILE A 151 -4.84 14.06 5.41
CA ILE A 151 -5.54 14.69 6.55
C ILE A 151 -4.82 15.98 6.97
N ASN A 152 -3.48 15.97 7.00
CA ASN A 152 -2.69 17.17 7.27
C ASN A 152 -2.83 18.20 6.14
N ASP A 153 -2.82 17.76 4.89
CA ASP A 153 -3.03 18.64 3.72
C ASP A 153 -4.39 19.35 3.81
N ILE A 154 -5.46 18.61 4.13
CA ILE A 154 -6.82 19.16 4.32
C ILE A 154 -6.84 20.20 5.44
N TYR A 155 -6.16 19.94 6.56
CA TYR A 155 -6.09 20.88 7.66
C TYR A 155 -5.44 22.21 7.25
N ARG A 156 -4.35 22.16 6.49
CA ARG A 156 -3.62 23.37 6.05
C ARG A 156 -4.30 24.09 4.89
N TRP A 157 -4.89 23.32 3.97
CA TRP A 157 -5.62 23.84 2.82
C TRP A 157 -6.94 24.50 3.26
N GLY A 158 -7.66 23.95 4.23
CA GLY A 158 -8.92 24.52 4.71
C GLY A 158 -8.79 25.70 5.70
N ASP A 159 -7.58 26.04 6.15
CA ASP A 159 -7.37 27.11 7.13
C ASP A 159 -7.53 28.51 6.50
N PRO A 160 -8.48 29.35 6.92
CA PRO A 160 -8.64 30.71 6.39
C PRO A 160 -7.38 31.58 6.53
N ARG A 161 -6.48 31.26 7.47
CA ARG A 161 -5.20 31.97 7.66
C ARG A 161 -4.21 31.70 6.53
N SER A 162 -4.38 30.64 5.75
CA SER A 162 -3.53 30.30 4.61
C SER A 162 -4.05 30.85 3.27
N SER A 163 -5.03 31.77 3.29
CA SER A 163 -5.68 32.30 2.08
C SER A 163 -4.69 32.86 1.04
N GLU A 164 -3.65 33.58 1.45
CA GLU A 164 -2.63 34.09 0.54
C GLU A 164 -1.87 32.95 -0.18
N LEU A 165 -1.42 31.96 0.59
CA LEU A 165 -0.76 30.76 0.07
C LEU A 165 -1.71 29.94 -0.81
N TYR A 166 -2.99 29.88 -0.44
CA TYR A 166 -4.01 29.20 -1.23
C TYR A 166 -4.19 29.84 -2.61
N HIS A 167 -4.31 31.17 -2.68
CA HIS A 167 -4.47 31.88 -3.95
C HIS A 167 -3.20 31.82 -4.81
N ALA A 168 -2.01 31.74 -4.20
CA ALA A 168 -0.77 31.46 -4.91
C ALA A 168 -0.74 30.02 -5.47
N ALA A 169 -1.22 29.03 -4.70
CA ALA A 169 -1.28 27.62 -5.08
C ALA A 169 -2.36 27.30 -6.12
N PHE A 170 -3.48 28.03 -6.10
CA PHE A 170 -4.65 27.80 -6.93
C PHE A 170 -5.19 29.11 -7.52
N PRO A 171 -4.43 29.78 -8.41
CA PRO A 171 -4.78 31.13 -8.91
C PRO A 171 -6.08 31.16 -9.72
N LYS A 172 -6.51 30.01 -10.27
CA LYS A 172 -7.76 29.86 -11.04
C LYS A 172 -9.00 29.62 -10.16
N VAL A 173 -8.83 29.39 -8.85
CA VAL A 173 -9.94 29.05 -7.95
C VAL A 173 -10.15 30.20 -6.97
N GLN A 174 -11.28 30.91 -7.15
CA GLN A 174 -11.56 32.13 -6.39
C GLN A 174 -11.96 31.88 -4.94
N LYS A 175 -12.58 30.74 -4.63
CA LYS A 175 -13.02 30.41 -3.27
C LYS A 175 -12.11 29.34 -2.67
N GLN A 176 -11.57 29.61 -1.49
CA GLN A 176 -10.91 28.59 -0.68
C GLN A 176 -11.97 27.63 -0.12
N PRO A 177 -11.81 26.31 -0.28
CA PRO A 177 -12.77 25.35 0.23
C PRO A 177 -12.70 25.27 1.76
N SER A 178 -13.85 25.15 2.40
CA SER A 178 -13.96 24.84 3.82
C SER A 178 -13.60 23.37 4.10
N TYR A 179 -13.30 23.06 5.37
CA TYR A 179 -13.07 21.66 5.79
C TYR A 179 -14.23 20.73 5.42
N PHE A 180 -15.47 21.22 5.51
CA PHE A 180 -16.63 20.44 5.13
C PHE A 180 -16.63 20.11 3.63
N GLU A 181 -16.35 21.09 2.76
CA GLU A 181 -16.25 20.89 1.31
C GLU A 181 -15.08 19.95 0.95
N LEU A 182 -13.96 20.03 1.67
CA LEU A 182 -12.82 19.12 1.47
C LEU A 182 -13.16 17.67 1.89
N CYS A 183 -13.74 17.47 3.06
CA CYS A 183 -14.09 16.14 3.59
C CYS A 183 -15.26 15.48 2.86
N THR A 184 -16.15 16.26 2.24
CA THR A 184 -17.27 15.75 1.43
C THR A 184 -16.95 15.71 -0.06
N SER A 185 -15.74 16.10 -0.46
CA SER A 185 -15.28 15.96 -1.84
C SER A 185 -15.31 14.51 -2.29
N LEU A 186 -15.51 14.28 -3.58
CA LEU A 186 -15.53 12.93 -4.15
C LEU A 186 -14.24 12.15 -3.85
N VAL A 187 -13.06 12.80 -3.87
CA VAL A 187 -11.77 12.18 -3.51
C VAL A 187 -11.75 11.74 -2.05
N ALA A 188 -12.21 12.59 -1.11
CA ALA A 188 -12.22 12.25 0.31
C ALA A 188 -13.21 11.11 0.61
N VAL A 189 -14.39 11.12 0.00
CA VAL A 189 -15.42 10.08 0.19
C VAL A 189 -14.94 8.74 -0.38
N THR A 190 -14.48 8.72 -1.62
CA THR A 190 -13.95 7.50 -2.26
C THR A 190 -12.70 6.97 -1.55
N GLY A 191 -11.79 7.85 -1.13
CA GLY A 191 -10.60 7.48 -0.36
C GLY A 191 -10.95 6.88 1.00
N THR A 192 -11.99 7.40 1.67
CA THR A 192 -12.50 6.85 2.93
C THR A 192 -13.10 5.45 2.71
N ILE A 193 -13.92 5.27 1.67
CA ILE A 193 -14.49 3.95 1.30
C ILE A 193 -13.36 2.95 1.05
N GLN A 194 -12.33 3.35 0.30
CA GLN A 194 -11.17 2.52 0.02
C GLN A 194 -10.42 2.14 1.29
N LEU A 195 -10.11 3.09 2.18
CA LEU A 195 -9.35 2.82 3.40
C LEU A 195 -10.12 1.89 4.34
N VAL A 196 -11.43 2.10 4.49
CA VAL A 196 -12.29 1.24 5.33
C VAL A 196 -12.36 -0.17 4.77
N THR A 197 -12.69 -0.32 3.48
CA THR A 197 -12.79 -1.65 2.85
C THR A 197 -11.46 -2.39 2.85
N TYR A 198 -10.35 -1.72 2.52
CA TYR A 198 -9.02 -2.31 2.56
C TYR A 198 -8.62 -2.71 3.99
N SER A 199 -8.94 -1.90 5.01
CA SER A 199 -8.66 -2.25 6.41
C SER A 199 -9.44 -3.50 6.87
N LEU A 200 -10.71 -3.62 6.50
CA LEU A 200 -11.51 -4.81 6.80
C LEU A 200 -10.95 -6.07 6.12
N VAL A 201 -10.60 -5.96 4.84
CA VAL A 201 -9.94 -7.05 4.09
C VAL A 201 -8.62 -7.42 4.75
N PHE A 202 -7.75 -6.44 5.02
CA PHE A 202 -6.42 -6.67 5.57
C PHE A 202 -6.47 -7.34 6.95
N VAL A 203 -7.32 -6.85 7.87
CA VAL A 203 -7.44 -7.42 9.22
C VAL A 203 -7.89 -8.88 9.16
N THR A 204 -8.91 -9.19 8.35
CA THR A 204 -9.42 -10.57 8.20
C THR A 204 -8.47 -11.48 7.42
N ALA A 205 -7.73 -10.96 6.45
CA ALA A 205 -6.69 -11.70 5.70
C ALA A 205 -5.47 -12.02 6.57
N SER A 206 -5.13 -11.11 7.48
CA SER A 206 -3.89 -11.15 8.22
C SER A 206 -3.79 -12.39 9.13
N ASN A 207 -2.55 -12.79 9.41
CA ASN A 207 -2.28 -13.83 10.41
C ASN A 207 -2.32 -13.28 11.84
N TRP A 208 -2.57 -11.98 12.04
CA TRP A 208 -2.52 -11.34 13.35
C TRP A 208 -3.54 -11.92 14.35
N PRO A 209 -4.84 -12.12 14.01
CA PRO A 209 -5.80 -12.72 14.94
C PRO A 209 -5.48 -14.18 15.27
N ARG A 210 -4.77 -14.90 14.37
CA ARG A 210 -4.31 -16.29 14.58
C ARG A 210 -3.11 -16.37 15.52
N ARG A 211 -2.29 -15.31 15.57
CA ARG A 211 -1.01 -15.29 16.29
C ARG A 211 -1.06 -14.50 17.60
N ALA A 212 -2.06 -13.64 17.81
CA ALA A 212 -2.23 -12.87 19.03
C ALA A 212 -2.68 -13.76 20.21
N PRO A 213 -1.83 -13.99 21.24
CA PRO A 213 -2.15 -14.93 22.32
C PRO A 213 -3.40 -14.53 23.12
N TRP A 214 -3.66 -13.22 23.21
CA TRP A 214 -4.81 -12.66 23.92
C TRP A 214 -6.13 -12.75 23.12
N MET A 215 -6.07 -12.97 21.80
CA MET A 215 -7.25 -13.00 20.93
C MET A 215 -7.60 -14.42 20.45
N VAL A 216 -6.61 -15.30 20.27
CA VAL A 216 -6.77 -16.60 19.58
C VAL A 216 -7.84 -17.51 20.20
N ASN A 217 -8.01 -17.47 21.52
CA ASN A 217 -8.98 -18.30 22.24
C ASN A 217 -10.34 -17.63 22.46
N THR A 218 -10.50 -16.37 22.04
CA THR A 218 -11.76 -15.63 22.19
C THR A 218 -12.76 -15.97 21.09
N SER A 219 -14.06 -15.75 21.35
CA SER A 219 -15.11 -15.90 20.32
C SER A 219 -14.83 -15.01 19.09
N LEU A 220 -14.38 -13.78 19.34
CA LEU A 220 -14.01 -12.83 18.29
C LEU A 220 -12.85 -13.35 17.43
N GLY A 221 -11.77 -13.85 18.05
CA GLY A 221 -10.63 -14.41 17.32
C GLY A 221 -11.00 -15.62 16.47
N LYS A 222 -11.84 -16.52 16.99
CA LYS A 222 -12.37 -17.66 16.23
C LYS A 222 -13.23 -17.21 15.04
N HIS A 223 -14.05 -16.18 15.22
CA HIS A 223 -14.85 -15.61 14.14
C HIS A 223 -14.00 -14.97 13.05
N LEU A 224 -13.01 -14.14 13.43
CA LEU A 224 -12.08 -13.49 12.49
C LEU A 224 -11.23 -14.49 11.69
N ASN A 225 -10.92 -15.64 12.30
CA ASN A 225 -10.14 -16.72 11.66
C ASN A 225 -10.98 -17.67 10.80
N ASN A 226 -12.29 -17.45 10.69
CA ASN A 226 -13.17 -18.28 9.89
C ASN A 226 -12.92 -18.05 8.39
N PHE A 227 -12.55 -19.11 7.67
CA PHE A 227 -12.29 -19.06 6.22
C PHE A 227 -13.47 -18.50 5.41
N THR A 228 -14.71 -18.79 5.82
CA THR A 228 -15.91 -18.23 5.18
C THR A 228 -15.99 -16.71 5.35
N LEU A 229 -15.60 -16.19 6.51
CA LEU A 229 -15.56 -14.75 6.76
C LEU A 229 -14.46 -14.10 5.92
N ILE A 230 -13.27 -14.71 5.89
CA ILE A 230 -12.15 -14.25 5.05
C ILE A 230 -12.64 -14.07 3.61
N TRP A 231 -13.23 -15.10 3.00
CA TRP A 231 -13.74 -15.01 1.63
C TRP A 231 -14.79 -13.93 1.43
N ARG A 232 -15.80 -13.87 2.30
CA ARG A 232 -16.89 -12.88 2.19
C ARG A 232 -16.37 -11.45 2.28
N VAL A 233 -15.48 -11.18 3.22
CA VAL A 233 -14.89 -9.85 3.40
C VAL A 233 -13.90 -9.53 2.28
N HIS A 234 -13.14 -10.50 1.76
CA HIS A 234 -12.24 -10.29 0.62
C HIS A 234 -12.97 -9.82 -0.65
N LEU A 235 -14.25 -10.14 -0.82
CA LEU A 235 -15.05 -9.61 -1.93
C LEU A 235 -15.23 -8.08 -1.88
N LEU A 236 -15.04 -7.44 -0.72
CA LEU A 236 -14.97 -5.97 -0.63
C LEU A 236 -13.83 -5.38 -1.46
N THR A 237 -12.86 -6.19 -1.89
CA THR A 237 -11.85 -5.79 -2.88
C THR A 237 -12.51 -5.28 -4.18
N VAL A 238 -13.67 -5.81 -4.58
CA VAL A 238 -14.41 -5.31 -5.75
C VAL A 238 -14.90 -3.88 -5.50
N VAL A 239 -15.37 -3.57 -4.30
CA VAL A 239 -15.79 -2.22 -3.91
C VAL A 239 -14.59 -1.28 -3.87
N TYR A 240 -13.46 -1.73 -3.30
CA TYR A 240 -12.20 -0.99 -3.30
C TYR A 240 -11.74 -0.64 -4.72
N LEU A 241 -11.71 -1.64 -5.63
CA LEU A 241 -11.30 -1.46 -7.03
C LEU A 241 -12.28 -0.56 -7.80
N ALA A 242 -13.59 -0.73 -7.62
CA ALA A 242 -14.60 0.13 -8.23
C ALA A 242 -14.45 1.59 -7.76
N SER A 243 -14.23 1.80 -6.46
CA SER A 243 -13.97 3.12 -5.89
C SER A 243 -12.69 3.75 -6.45
N LEU A 244 -11.68 2.95 -6.83
CA LEU A 244 -10.44 3.42 -7.44
C LEU A 244 -10.66 4.09 -8.81
N LEU A 245 -11.70 3.71 -9.55
CA LEU A 245 -12.03 4.32 -10.84
C LEU A 245 -12.50 5.76 -10.71
N PHE A 246 -13.10 6.12 -9.56
CA PHE A 246 -13.67 7.44 -9.29
C PHE A 246 -12.85 8.26 -8.30
N HIS A 247 -11.91 7.62 -7.60
CA HIS A 247 -11.02 8.27 -6.66
C HIS A 247 -10.16 9.38 -7.29
N PRO A 248 -9.53 9.17 -8.47
CA PRO A 248 -8.77 10.23 -9.09
C PRO A 248 -9.70 11.19 -9.87
N MET A 249 -9.51 12.49 -9.67
CA MET A 249 -10.36 13.51 -10.27
C MET A 249 -9.64 14.23 -11.41
N PRO A 250 -10.08 14.09 -12.67
CA PRO A 250 -9.59 14.92 -13.76
C PRO A 250 -10.07 16.38 -13.65
N HIS A 251 -10.86 16.77 -12.64
CA HIS A 251 -11.38 18.15 -12.49
C HIS A 251 -10.77 18.94 -11.33
N ILE A 252 -9.94 18.31 -10.47
CA ILE A 252 -9.17 19.04 -9.46
C ILE A 252 -7.87 19.54 -10.12
N PRO A 253 -7.53 20.84 -10.05
CA PRO A 253 -6.32 21.41 -10.68
C PRO A 253 -4.99 20.81 -10.21
N ASP A 254 -5.00 19.92 -9.22
CA ASP A 254 -3.83 19.27 -8.64
C ASP A 254 -3.63 17.81 -9.07
N GLU A 255 -4.59 17.25 -9.78
CA GLU A 255 -4.56 15.87 -10.28
C GLU A 255 -4.56 15.77 -11.81
N GLN A 256 -4.75 16.89 -12.50
CA GLN A 256 -4.53 16.98 -13.93
C GLN A 256 -3.02 16.95 -14.22
N ASN A 257 -2.59 16.00 -15.04
CA ASN A 257 -1.34 16.12 -15.77
C ASN A 257 -1.43 17.28 -16.78
N GLU A 258 -0.34 17.57 -17.49
CA GLU A 258 -0.28 18.66 -18.49
C GLU A 258 -1.36 18.55 -19.59
N TRP A 259 -1.99 17.38 -19.71
CA TRP A 259 -3.02 17.02 -20.67
C TRP A 259 -4.44 17.01 -20.09
N GLY A 260 -4.63 17.37 -18.80
CA GLY A 260 -5.95 17.41 -18.17
C GLY A 260 -6.47 16.07 -17.65
N HIS A 261 -5.65 15.01 -17.65
CA HIS A 261 -6.02 13.65 -17.21
C HIS A 261 -5.40 13.28 -15.87
N SER A 262 -6.02 12.33 -15.16
CA SER A 262 -5.46 11.79 -13.91
C SER A 262 -4.44 10.69 -14.14
N ASP A 263 -3.37 10.66 -13.35
CA ASP A 263 -2.29 9.66 -13.44
C ASP A 263 -2.69 8.24 -12.98
N VAL A 264 -3.95 7.97 -12.65
CA VAL A 264 -4.40 6.60 -12.36
C VAL A 264 -4.52 5.78 -13.65
N TRP A 265 -4.89 6.42 -14.76
CA TRP A 265 -5.17 5.74 -16.03
C TRP A 265 -3.92 5.36 -16.82
N VAL A 266 -2.75 5.93 -16.47
CA VAL A 266 -1.44 5.55 -17.01
C VAL A 266 -1.20 4.03 -16.91
N TRP A 267 -1.77 3.38 -15.88
CA TRP A 267 -1.56 1.96 -15.60
C TRP A 267 -2.69 1.04 -16.09
N VAL A 268 -3.83 1.59 -16.51
CA VAL A 268 -5.02 0.84 -16.95
C VAL A 268 -5.17 0.87 -18.48
N GLY A 269 -4.28 1.59 -19.18
CA GLY A 269 -4.29 1.76 -20.62
C GLY A 269 -4.82 3.14 -20.98
N GLU A 270 -3.90 4.04 -21.34
CA GLU A 270 -4.24 5.28 -22.02
C GLU A 270 -4.93 4.94 -23.35
N TYR A 271 -6.21 5.30 -23.47
CA TYR A 271 -6.79 5.60 -24.77
C TYR A 271 -6.78 7.12 -24.91
N HIS A 272 -5.92 7.61 -25.80
CA HIS A 272 -6.10 8.91 -26.42
C HIS A 272 -7.46 8.91 -27.13
N LEU A 273 -8.45 9.57 -26.53
CA LEU A 273 -9.71 9.95 -27.18
C LEU A 273 -9.98 11.42 -26.87
#